data_AF-A0A4U0NYF2-F1
#
_entry.id   AF-A0A4U0NYF2-F1
#
_cell.length_a   1.000
_cell.length_b   1.000
_cell.length_c   1.000
_cell.angle_alpha   90.00
_cell.angle_beta   90.00
_cell.angle_gamma   90.00
#
_symmetry.space_group_name_H-M   'P 1'
#
loop_
_entity.id
_entity.type
_entity.pdbx_description
1 polymer ?
#
loop_
_entity_poly.entity_id
_entity_poly.type
_entity_poly.pdbx_seq_one_letter_code
_entity_poly.pdbx_strand_id
1 'polypeptide(L)'
;MKLLTLYIALVLTVFANIARGQQKLSDGSDGGAIAANVDAILELASKNKGLLHARVSLVSSTNPAPLSAHIAGMMVYNTEQHNDVVAGIYYNNGSRWVLASSGTASNITYDPATYQLTFINSDGTPTTIDFKQLVQVGGTETETTLTRNNNGTYTYKNEKGTAFHIDPSMVHVTVSNGVYTFRDADGNPLTMIDVNAGNLGYNNAGSGINANSVQEAIDEIFNRISTAESTNIVETGVDYTAAFKDAVILGDASAGDITIILPEANIRNKGKKYTIKKEDNNEDGYVNVVGNIIGVSSDGLYTALPFSGWDLVSDGTRWRIVNKF
;
A
#
# COMPACT_ATOMS: atom_id res chain seq x y z
N MET A 1 -39.57 105.52 48.33
CA MET A 1 -40.24 104.36 47.70
C MET A 1 -39.26 103.34 47.10
N LYS A 2 -38.11 103.04 47.75
CA LYS A 2 -37.09 102.08 47.25
C LYS A 2 -36.76 100.93 48.22
N LEU A 3 -37.30 100.92 49.43
CA LEU A 3 -37.06 99.83 50.41
C LEU A 3 -38.17 98.75 50.44
N LEU A 4 -39.41 99.08 50.06
CA LEU A 4 -40.53 98.13 50.14
C LEU A 4 -40.46 97.05 49.04
N THR A 5 -39.97 97.40 47.84
CA THR A 5 -39.86 96.48 46.70
C THR A 5 -38.73 95.46 46.86
N LEU A 6 -37.68 95.81 47.61
CA LEU A 6 -36.56 94.90 47.87
C LEU A 6 -36.95 93.81 48.89
N TYR A 7 -37.79 94.13 49.86
CA TYR A 7 -38.30 93.16 50.83
C TYR A 7 -39.24 92.14 50.20
N ILE A 8 -40.11 92.57 49.26
CA ILE A 8 -41.01 91.64 48.56
C ILE A 8 -40.22 90.71 47.63
N ALA A 9 -39.17 91.20 46.95
CA ALA A 9 -38.31 90.35 46.12
C ALA A 9 -37.45 89.36 46.94
N LEU A 10 -37.00 89.76 48.13
CA LEU A 10 -36.23 88.89 49.04
C LEU A 10 -37.10 87.82 49.70
N VAL A 11 -38.36 88.12 50.00
CA VAL A 11 -39.30 87.14 50.60
C VAL A 11 -39.85 86.16 49.55
N LEU A 12 -39.99 86.57 48.28
CA LEU A 12 -40.46 85.68 47.21
C LEU A 12 -39.39 84.70 46.70
N THR A 13 -38.10 84.97 46.91
CA THR A 13 -36.99 84.09 46.45
C THR A 13 -36.64 82.97 47.44
N VAL A 14 -37.16 83.01 48.66
CA VAL A 14 -36.81 82.03 49.72
C VAL A 14 -37.73 80.79 49.74
N PHE A 15 -38.81 80.75 48.95
CA PHE A 15 -39.82 79.67 49.04
C PHE A 15 -40.01 78.79 47.78
N ALA A 16 -38.96 78.56 46.98
CA ALA A 16 -39.07 77.64 45.82
C ALA A 16 -38.02 76.52 45.76
N ASN A 17 -37.25 76.28 46.82
CA ASN A 17 -36.48 75.05 46.92
C ASN A 17 -37.36 73.98 47.56
N ILE A 18 -38.06 73.20 46.72
CA ILE A 18 -38.58 71.91 47.17
C ILE A 18 -37.35 71.05 47.45
N ALA A 19 -36.89 71.05 48.69
CA ALA A 19 -35.82 70.17 49.13
C ALA A 19 -36.29 68.73 48.88
N ARG A 20 -35.79 68.10 47.82
CA ARG A 20 -35.93 66.66 47.60
C ARG A 20 -34.99 65.97 48.58
N GLY A 21 -35.47 65.78 49.81
CA GLY A 21 -34.77 64.97 50.79
C GLY A 21 -34.77 63.52 50.34
N GLN A 22 -33.62 63.00 49.96
CA GLN A 22 -33.44 61.56 49.79
C GLN A 22 -33.55 60.87 51.16
N GLN A 23 -34.20 59.71 51.22
CA GLN A 23 -34.35 58.95 52.46
C GLN A 23 -33.16 58.00 52.65
N LYS A 24 -32.15 58.47 53.40
CA LYS A 24 -31.06 57.65 53.94
C LYS A 24 -31.43 57.21 55.36
N LEU A 25 -31.47 55.91 55.62
CA LEU A 25 -31.56 55.37 56.97
C LEU A 25 -30.16 54.94 57.42
N SER A 26 -29.63 55.63 58.44
CA SER A 26 -28.28 55.39 58.97
C SER A 26 -28.32 55.16 60.48
N ASP A 27 -27.43 54.29 60.96
CA ASP A 27 -27.17 54.10 62.39
C ASP A 27 -25.95 54.92 62.89
N GLY A 28 -25.41 55.80 62.04
CA GLY A 28 -24.26 56.66 62.34
C GLY A 28 -22.91 55.95 62.37
N SER A 29 -22.86 54.62 62.21
CA SER A 29 -21.60 53.85 62.22
C SER A 29 -20.66 54.21 61.07
N ASP A 30 -21.18 54.84 60.01
CA ASP A 30 -20.40 55.31 58.88
C ASP A 30 -19.74 56.68 59.11
N GLY A 31 -20.10 57.42 60.16
CA GLY A 31 -19.59 58.78 60.41
C GLY A 31 -19.90 59.76 59.28
N GLY A 32 -20.94 59.48 58.47
CA GLY A 32 -21.29 60.26 57.29
C GLY A 32 -20.48 59.92 56.02
N ALA A 33 -19.63 58.89 56.06
CA ALA A 33 -18.75 58.53 54.94
C ALA A 33 -19.49 57.89 53.74
N ILE A 34 -20.68 57.31 53.94
CA ILE A 34 -21.46 56.74 52.83
C ILE A 34 -22.32 57.87 52.25
N ALA A 35 -21.96 58.36 51.07
CA ALA A 35 -22.72 59.38 50.35
C ALA A 35 -24.02 58.77 49.80
N ALA A 36 -25.12 59.54 49.89
CA ALA A 36 -26.42 59.05 49.43
C ALA A 36 -26.42 58.85 47.91
N ASN A 37 -26.91 57.70 47.43
CA ASN A 37 -26.92 57.33 46.02
C ASN A 37 -28.14 57.94 45.32
N VAL A 38 -27.93 58.87 44.39
CA VAL A 38 -28.99 59.63 43.71
C VAL A 38 -30.07 58.79 43.02
N ASP A 39 -29.80 57.53 42.71
CA ASP A 39 -30.74 56.62 42.04
C ASP A 39 -31.56 55.76 43.03
N ALA A 40 -31.27 55.83 44.34
CA ALA A 40 -31.92 55.01 45.35
C ALA A 40 -33.06 55.76 46.07
N ILE A 41 -34.27 55.20 46.03
CA ILE A 41 -35.41 55.68 46.85
C ILE A 41 -35.19 55.38 48.33
N LEU A 42 -34.61 54.22 48.65
CA LEU A 42 -34.23 53.82 50.01
C LEU A 42 -32.76 53.43 50.02
N GLU A 43 -32.03 54.01 50.97
CA GLU A 43 -30.65 53.64 51.23
C GLU A 43 -30.44 53.28 52.70
N LEU A 44 -29.76 52.16 52.94
CA LEU A 44 -29.38 51.69 54.27
C LEU A 44 -27.87 51.84 54.43
N ALA A 45 -27.45 52.79 55.27
CA ALA A 45 -26.04 53.07 55.50
C ALA A 45 -25.63 52.64 56.90
N SER A 46 -24.89 51.54 56.97
CA SER A 46 -24.25 51.05 58.20
C SER A 46 -22.97 50.31 57.83
N LYS A 47 -21.95 50.41 58.67
CA LYS A 47 -20.74 49.57 58.60
C LYS A 47 -20.91 48.24 59.31
N ASN A 48 -21.91 48.13 60.20
CA ASN A 48 -22.02 47.03 61.17
C ASN A 48 -23.37 46.31 61.12
N LYS A 49 -24.32 46.79 60.31
CA LYS A 49 -25.67 46.23 60.16
C LYS A 49 -26.00 46.10 58.67
N GLY A 50 -26.97 45.24 58.36
CA GLY A 50 -27.46 45.04 57.00
C GLY A 50 -28.97 45.03 56.93
N LEU A 51 -29.51 44.75 55.74
CA LEU A 51 -30.93 44.49 55.54
C LEU A 51 -31.25 43.06 55.94
N LEU A 52 -32.10 42.91 56.95
CA LEU A 52 -32.73 41.63 57.24
C LEU A 52 -34.04 41.53 56.43
N HIS A 53 -34.03 40.69 55.40
CA HIS A 53 -35.21 40.46 54.56
C HIS A 53 -36.34 39.79 55.34
N ALA A 54 -37.59 39.98 54.87
CA ALA A 54 -38.73 39.25 55.38
C ALA A 54 -38.51 37.74 55.21
N ARG A 55 -38.66 36.99 56.31
CA ARG A 55 -38.52 35.54 56.32
C ARG A 55 -39.83 34.90 55.91
N VAL A 56 -39.78 34.03 54.92
CA VAL A 56 -40.95 33.31 54.41
C VAL A 56 -40.63 31.83 54.25
N SER A 57 -41.67 31.01 54.19
CA SER A 57 -41.57 29.57 53.91
C SER A 57 -42.04 29.30 52.49
N LEU A 58 -41.10 29.21 51.54
CA LEU A 58 -41.41 28.90 50.14
C LEU A 58 -41.59 27.39 49.97
N VAL A 59 -42.53 27.00 49.10
CA VAL A 59 -42.85 25.58 48.84
C VAL A 59 -42.26 25.09 47.52
N SER A 60 -42.20 25.94 46.50
CA SER A 60 -41.50 25.70 45.23
C SER A 60 -41.24 27.03 44.55
N SER A 61 -40.34 27.06 43.58
CA SER A 61 -40.05 28.31 42.87
C SER A 61 -41.24 28.84 42.06
N THR A 62 -42.14 27.97 41.60
CA THR A 62 -43.31 28.31 40.78
C THR A 62 -44.58 28.58 41.59
N ASN A 63 -44.53 28.43 42.92
CA ASN A 63 -45.65 28.74 43.79
C ASN A 63 -45.49 30.17 44.35
N PRO A 64 -46.45 31.08 44.12
CA PRO A 64 -46.36 32.45 44.64
C PRO A 64 -46.48 32.54 46.15
N ALA A 65 -47.00 31.51 46.82
CA ALA A 65 -47.13 31.48 48.28
C ALA A 65 -45.79 31.80 48.98
N PRO A 66 -45.81 32.59 50.06
CA PRO A 66 -47.00 33.06 50.80
C PRO A 66 -47.70 34.30 50.20
N LEU A 67 -47.24 34.82 49.07
CA LEU A 67 -47.95 35.89 48.37
C LEU A 67 -49.16 35.34 47.61
N SER A 68 -50.15 36.19 47.34
CA SER A 68 -51.32 35.83 46.53
C SER A 68 -51.00 35.70 45.04
N ALA A 69 -49.88 36.28 44.58
CA ALA A 69 -49.37 36.20 43.21
C ALA A 69 -47.86 36.49 43.17
N HIS A 70 -47.18 36.16 42.07
CA HIS A 70 -45.79 36.54 41.84
C HIS A 70 -45.70 38.04 41.53
N ILE A 71 -44.84 38.76 42.25
CA ILE A 71 -44.65 40.21 42.10
C ILE A 71 -43.20 40.49 41.75
N ALA A 72 -42.94 40.92 40.51
CA ALA A 72 -41.58 41.21 40.05
C ALA A 72 -40.85 42.22 40.95
N GLY A 73 -39.59 41.94 41.25
CA GLY A 73 -38.73 42.77 42.10
C GLY A 73 -38.88 42.52 43.61
N MET A 74 -39.86 41.73 44.05
CA MET A 74 -40.00 41.36 45.46
C MET A 74 -38.82 40.52 45.94
N MET A 75 -38.22 40.86 47.09
CA MET A 75 -37.11 40.12 47.69
C MET A 75 -37.44 39.61 49.08
N VAL A 76 -37.13 38.34 49.35
CA VAL A 76 -37.41 37.66 50.63
C VAL A 76 -36.27 36.72 51.00
N TYR A 77 -36.20 36.31 52.26
CA TYR A 77 -35.34 35.20 52.69
C TYR A 77 -36.21 33.96 52.90
N ASN A 78 -36.00 32.92 52.10
CA ASN A 78 -36.63 31.63 52.29
C ASN A 78 -35.97 30.89 53.46
N THR A 79 -36.78 30.31 54.33
CA THR A 79 -36.34 29.54 55.50
C THR A 79 -36.45 28.03 55.32
N GLU A 80 -37.15 27.57 54.28
CA GLU A 80 -37.43 26.16 54.05
C GLU A 80 -36.47 25.54 53.03
N GLN A 81 -36.26 24.23 53.15
CA GLN A 81 -35.77 23.40 52.06
C GLN A 81 -36.89 22.47 51.63
N HIS A 82 -37.54 22.80 50.52
CA HIS A 82 -38.72 22.10 50.04
C HIS A 82 -38.78 22.12 48.52
N ASN A 83 -39.06 20.98 47.88
CA ASN A 83 -38.98 20.81 46.42
C ASN A 83 -37.65 21.37 45.85
N ASP A 84 -37.73 22.38 44.99
CA ASP A 84 -36.61 23.03 44.30
C ASP A 84 -36.11 24.31 44.99
N VAL A 85 -36.67 24.67 46.15
CA VAL A 85 -36.21 25.81 46.95
C VAL A 85 -35.38 25.36 48.15
N VAL A 86 -34.37 26.17 48.48
CA VAL A 86 -33.47 25.99 49.62
C VAL A 86 -33.48 27.26 50.47
N ALA A 87 -32.95 27.21 51.69
CA ALA A 87 -32.80 28.41 52.51
C ALA A 87 -31.86 29.42 51.81
N GLY A 88 -32.30 30.67 51.67
CA GLY A 88 -31.55 31.67 50.91
C GLY A 88 -32.35 32.90 50.54
N ILE A 89 -31.68 33.89 49.96
CA ILE A 89 -32.34 35.10 49.45
C ILE A 89 -32.95 34.78 48.09
N TYR A 90 -34.22 35.11 47.89
CA TYR A 90 -34.91 34.98 46.62
C TYR A 90 -35.41 36.34 46.16
N TYR A 91 -35.34 36.60 44.86
CA TYR A 91 -36.14 37.64 44.23
C TYR A 91 -37.20 37.02 43.33
N ASN A 92 -38.34 37.68 43.20
CA ASN A 92 -39.38 37.28 42.29
C ASN A 92 -39.22 38.00 40.95
N ASN A 93 -39.31 37.29 39.83
CA ASN A 93 -39.17 37.89 38.50
C ASN A 93 -40.52 38.23 37.82
N GLY A 94 -41.64 38.12 38.54
CA GLY A 94 -43.01 38.28 38.04
C GLY A 94 -43.69 36.96 37.66
N SER A 95 -42.95 35.85 37.60
CA SER A 95 -43.51 34.53 37.26
C SER A 95 -43.00 33.38 38.12
N ARG A 96 -41.88 33.55 38.83
CA ARG A 96 -41.34 32.58 39.78
C ARG A 96 -40.38 33.23 40.78
N TRP A 97 -40.09 32.52 41.87
CA TRP A 97 -38.99 32.80 42.77
C TRP A 97 -37.66 32.36 42.15
N VAL A 98 -36.67 33.24 42.13
CA VAL A 98 -35.31 32.97 41.66
C VAL A 98 -34.36 33.10 42.83
N LEU A 99 -33.59 32.05 43.11
CA LEU A 99 -32.57 32.07 44.15
C LEU A 99 -31.52 33.12 43.74
N ALA A 100 -31.31 34.10 44.60
CA ALA A 100 -30.27 35.10 44.45
C ALA A 100 -28.92 34.50 44.89
N SER A 101 -28.49 33.44 44.20
CA SER A 101 -27.15 32.85 44.32
C SER A 101 -26.49 32.87 42.95
N SER A 102 -25.25 33.35 42.83
CA SER A 102 -24.41 33.00 41.69
C SER A 102 -24.22 31.48 41.69
N GLY A 103 -24.32 30.83 40.53
CA GLY A 103 -24.40 29.36 40.38
C GLY A 103 -23.38 28.53 41.17
N THR A 104 -23.64 27.22 41.27
CA THR A 104 -22.96 26.30 42.20
C THR A 104 -21.49 25.98 41.87
N ALA A 105 -20.97 26.42 40.73
CA ALA A 105 -19.54 26.39 40.41
C ALA A 105 -19.02 27.83 40.28
N SER A 106 -18.00 28.16 41.07
CA SER A 106 -17.31 29.45 41.03
C SER A 106 -15.85 29.25 40.62
N ASN A 107 -15.21 30.30 40.10
CA ASN A 107 -13.78 30.32 39.74
C ASN A 107 -13.37 29.31 38.65
N ILE A 108 -14.20 29.14 37.61
CA ILE A 108 -13.86 28.30 36.45
C ILE A 108 -12.69 28.96 35.68
N THR A 109 -11.55 28.27 35.61
CA THR A 109 -10.35 28.70 34.88
C THR A 109 -9.89 27.58 33.96
N TYR A 110 -9.47 27.92 32.75
CA TYR A 110 -8.84 27.00 31.80
C TYR A 110 -7.42 27.46 31.50
N ASP A 111 -6.44 26.57 31.69
CA ASP A 111 -5.05 26.80 31.30
C ASP A 111 -4.75 26.08 29.98
N PRO A 112 -4.53 26.81 28.86
CA PRO A 112 -4.24 26.19 27.56
C PRO A 112 -2.85 25.56 27.45
N ALA A 113 -1.90 25.85 28.35
CA ALA A 113 -0.57 25.22 28.34
C ALA A 113 -0.61 23.83 28.99
N THR A 114 -1.39 23.69 30.08
CA THR A 114 -1.54 22.43 30.81
C THR A 114 -2.79 21.64 30.42
N TYR A 115 -3.74 22.25 29.71
CA TYR A 115 -5.04 21.69 29.31
C TYR A 115 -5.91 21.29 30.51
N GLN A 116 -5.84 22.05 31.59
CA GLN A 116 -6.59 21.79 32.82
C GLN A 116 -7.72 22.79 32.99
N LEU A 117 -8.91 22.28 33.33
CA LEU A 117 -10.05 23.07 33.77
C LEU A 117 -10.15 22.96 35.29
N THR A 118 -10.01 24.08 35.99
CA THR A 118 -10.14 24.15 37.45
C THR A 118 -11.39 24.90 37.85
N PHE A 119 -12.14 24.42 38.82
CA PHE A 119 -13.31 25.11 39.38
C PHE A 119 -13.48 24.75 40.86
N ILE A 120 -14.18 25.60 41.63
CA ILE A 120 -14.58 25.28 43.00
C ILE A 120 -15.96 24.61 42.93
N ASN A 121 -16.08 23.38 43.46
CA ASN A 121 -17.33 22.62 43.45
C ASN A 121 -18.33 23.14 44.52
N SER A 122 -19.52 22.53 44.57
CA SER A 122 -20.59 22.86 45.52
C SER A 122 -20.19 22.78 47.00
N ASP A 123 -19.13 22.03 47.30
CA ASP A 123 -18.65 21.78 48.66
C ASP A 123 -17.49 22.73 49.03
N GLY A 124 -17.17 23.70 48.17
CA GLY A 124 -16.07 24.66 48.37
C GLY A 124 -14.68 24.11 48.07
N THR A 125 -14.59 22.94 47.44
CA THR A 125 -13.32 22.25 47.15
C THR A 125 -12.83 22.58 45.73
N PRO A 126 -11.54 22.93 45.54
CA PRO A 126 -10.95 23.03 44.21
C PRO A 126 -10.91 21.68 43.50
N THR A 127 -11.55 21.59 42.35
CA THR A 127 -11.56 20.42 41.47
C THR A 127 -10.82 20.76 40.18
N THR A 128 -9.99 19.82 39.71
CA THR A 128 -9.26 19.94 38.44
C THR A 128 -9.67 18.79 37.53
N ILE A 129 -10.06 19.13 36.30
CA ILE A 129 -10.23 18.18 35.21
C ILE A 129 -9.04 18.36 34.28
N ASP A 130 -8.20 17.33 34.17
CA ASP A 130 -7.10 17.30 33.22
C ASP A 130 -7.57 16.65 31.92
N PHE A 131 -7.68 17.43 30.85
CA PHE A 131 -8.14 16.92 29.57
C PHE A 131 -7.13 15.97 28.90
N LYS A 132 -5.83 16.06 29.18
CA LYS A 132 -4.84 15.07 28.71
C LYS A 132 -5.10 13.73 29.36
N GLN A 133 -5.29 13.72 30.68
CA GLN A 133 -5.64 12.49 31.38
C GLN A 133 -6.99 11.96 30.93
N LEU A 134 -7.99 12.80 30.64
CA LEU A 134 -9.28 12.33 30.16
C LEU A 134 -9.17 11.61 28.80
N VAL A 135 -8.34 12.14 27.88
CA VAL A 135 -8.07 11.50 26.58
C VAL A 135 -7.30 10.18 26.74
N GLN A 136 -6.36 10.12 27.70
CA GLN A 136 -5.51 8.95 27.95
C GLN A 136 -6.18 7.86 28.80
N VAL A 137 -7.00 8.21 29.79
CA VAL A 137 -7.64 7.30 30.75
C VAL A 137 -8.97 6.75 30.21
N GLY A 138 -9.57 7.39 29.20
CA GLY A 138 -10.81 6.96 28.54
C GLY A 138 -10.67 5.90 27.44
N GLY A 139 -9.46 5.40 27.15
CA GLY A 139 -9.24 4.36 26.13
C GLY A 139 -9.44 4.83 24.68
N THR A 140 -9.37 6.14 24.44
CA THR A 140 -9.54 6.72 23.09
C THR A 140 -8.25 6.76 22.28
N GLU A 141 -7.08 7.05 22.88
CA GLU A 141 -5.77 6.90 22.22
C GLU A 141 -4.66 6.57 23.25
N THR A 142 -4.15 5.35 23.21
CA THR A 142 -3.15 4.75 24.11
C THR A 142 -2.15 3.82 23.40
N GLU A 143 -2.48 3.23 22.26
CA GLU A 143 -1.69 2.17 21.60
C GLU A 143 -1.49 2.31 20.08
N THR A 144 -1.87 3.43 19.46
CA THR A 144 -1.64 3.62 18.02
C THR A 144 -0.14 3.56 17.68
N THR A 145 0.28 2.48 17.04
CA THR A 145 1.66 2.28 16.57
C THR A 145 1.68 1.83 15.12
N LEU A 146 2.68 2.31 14.38
CA LEU A 146 3.01 1.84 13.04
C LEU A 146 4.46 1.37 13.08
N THR A 147 4.66 0.06 12.96
CA THR A 147 5.99 -0.56 13.03
C THR A 147 6.36 -1.13 11.68
N ARG A 148 7.60 -0.88 11.23
CA ARG A 148 8.14 -1.50 10.02
C ARG A 148 8.71 -2.87 10.37
N ASN A 149 8.29 -3.90 9.65
CA ASN A 149 8.77 -5.27 9.83
C ASN A 149 10.03 -5.52 8.98
N ASN A 150 10.84 -6.50 9.39
CA ASN A 150 12.05 -6.89 8.65
C ASN A 150 11.75 -7.45 7.24
N ASN A 151 10.53 -7.94 7.01
CA ASN A 151 10.03 -8.42 5.72
C ASN A 151 9.44 -7.30 4.84
N GLY A 152 9.65 -6.01 5.15
CA GLY A 152 9.17 -4.91 4.31
C GLY A 152 7.70 -4.51 4.48
N THR A 153 6.91 -5.31 5.21
CA THR A 153 5.54 -4.94 5.60
C THR A 153 5.52 -3.95 6.76
N TYR A 154 4.36 -3.37 7.04
CA TYR A 154 4.08 -2.58 8.23
C TYR A 154 3.01 -3.24 9.09
N THR A 155 3.14 -3.13 10.41
CA THR A 155 2.08 -3.51 11.35
C THR A 155 1.54 -2.26 11.99
N TYR A 156 0.27 -1.97 11.69
CA TYR A 156 -0.53 -0.99 12.41
C TYR A 156 -1.21 -1.69 13.60
N LYS A 157 -1.02 -1.20 14.82
CA LYS A 157 -1.76 -1.67 15.99
C LYS A 157 -2.76 -0.58 16.38
N ASN A 158 -4.04 -0.93 16.45
CA ASN A 158 -5.08 -0.01 16.89
C ASN A 158 -5.23 -0.01 18.42
N GLU A 159 -6.12 0.85 18.92
CA GLU A 159 -6.38 1.06 20.35
C GLU A 159 -6.93 -0.16 21.11
N LYS A 160 -7.36 -1.19 20.38
CA LYS A 160 -7.82 -2.46 20.97
C LYS A 160 -6.69 -3.50 20.98
N GLY A 161 -5.47 -3.08 20.70
CA GLY A 161 -4.32 -3.96 20.53
C GLY A 161 -4.40 -4.87 19.30
N THR A 162 -5.38 -4.65 18.41
CA THR A 162 -5.55 -5.46 17.20
C THR A 162 -4.55 -5.02 16.15
N ALA A 163 -3.73 -5.96 15.69
CA ALA A 163 -2.77 -5.74 14.61
C ALA A 163 -3.45 -5.86 13.24
N PHE A 164 -3.16 -4.90 12.37
CA PHE A 164 -3.49 -4.91 10.95
C PHE A 164 -2.17 -4.86 10.17
N HIS A 165 -1.95 -5.85 9.31
CA HIS A 165 -0.75 -5.93 8.49
C HIS A 165 -0.99 -5.22 7.16
N ILE A 166 -0.11 -4.28 6.85
CA ILE A 166 -0.09 -3.51 5.61
C ILE A 166 1.12 -4.00 4.83
N ASP A 167 0.89 -4.73 3.76
CA ASP A 167 1.94 -5.00 2.78
C ASP A 167 1.86 -3.93 1.67
N PRO A 168 2.80 -2.97 1.65
CA PRO A 168 2.70 -1.87 0.71
C PRO A 168 3.06 -2.25 -0.73
N SER A 169 3.75 -3.38 -0.99
CA SER A 169 4.17 -3.87 -2.34
C SER A 169 5.46 -4.72 -2.32
N MET A 170 5.57 -5.77 -1.50
CA MET A 170 6.62 -6.77 -1.75
C MET A 170 6.15 -7.80 -2.79
N VAL A 171 6.47 -7.53 -4.05
CA VAL A 171 6.50 -8.61 -5.04
C VAL A 171 7.63 -9.56 -4.66
N HIS A 172 7.29 -10.73 -4.13
CA HIS A 172 8.25 -11.77 -3.79
C HIS A 172 8.56 -12.61 -5.03
N VAL A 173 9.85 -12.79 -5.36
CA VAL A 173 10.25 -13.65 -6.48
C VAL A 173 10.79 -14.96 -5.93
N THR A 174 10.16 -16.06 -6.32
CA THR A 174 10.64 -17.42 -6.06
C THR A 174 11.16 -18.04 -7.35
N VAL A 175 12.26 -18.78 -7.28
CA VAL A 175 12.86 -19.45 -8.45
C VAL A 175 12.89 -20.94 -8.19
N SER A 176 12.34 -21.71 -9.13
CA SER A 176 12.40 -23.17 -9.12
C SER A 176 12.40 -23.69 -10.55
N ASN A 177 13.33 -24.60 -10.89
CA ASN A 177 13.42 -25.24 -12.20
C ASN A 177 13.34 -24.25 -13.40
N GLY A 178 14.07 -23.13 -13.33
CA GLY A 178 14.05 -22.13 -14.40
C GLY A 178 12.75 -21.33 -14.53
N VAL A 179 11.83 -21.44 -13.58
CA VAL A 179 10.60 -20.64 -13.52
C VAL A 179 10.72 -19.62 -12.40
N TYR A 180 10.63 -18.34 -12.76
CA TYR A 180 10.54 -17.22 -11.83
C TYR A 180 9.07 -16.93 -11.56
N THR A 181 8.61 -17.14 -10.34
CA THR A 181 7.23 -16.82 -9.92
C THR A 181 7.24 -15.56 -9.07
N PHE A 182 6.59 -14.51 -9.55
CA PHE A 182 6.34 -13.27 -8.83
C PHE A 182 5.06 -13.46 -8.02
N ARG A 183 5.11 -13.22 -6.72
CA ARG A 183 4.02 -13.46 -5.77
C ARG A 183 3.61 -12.18 -5.06
N ASP A 184 2.36 -12.12 -4.64
CA ASP A 184 1.88 -11.09 -3.73
C ASP A 184 2.36 -11.30 -2.28
N ALA A 185 1.91 -10.42 -1.40
CA ALA A 185 2.15 -10.44 0.04
C ALA A 185 1.75 -11.76 0.72
N ASP A 186 0.67 -12.37 0.25
CA ASP A 186 0.08 -13.60 0.81
C ASP A 186 0.73 -14.86 0.23
N GLY A 187 1.67 -14.70 -0.72
CA GLY A 187 2.37 -15.77 -1.40
C GLY A 187 1.64 -16.32 -2.63
N ASN A 188 0.54 -15.70 -3.07
CA ASN A 188 -0.15 -16.11 -4.29
C ASN A 188 0.63 -15.67 -5.54
N PRO A 189 0.73 -16.52 -6.58
CA PRO A 189 1.41 -16.15 -7.82
C PRO A 189 0.64 -15.06 -8.59
N LEU A 190 1.32 -13.96 -8.90
CA LEU A 190 0.86 -12.88 -9.76
C LEU A 190 1.17 -13.16 -11.23
N THR A 191 2.42 -13.57 -11.51
CA THR A 191 2.88 -13.90 -12.85
C THR A 191 4.10 -14.81 -12.80
N MET A 192 4.40 -15.44 -13.93
CA MET A 192 5.55 -16.34 -14.07
C MET A 192 6.35 -15.98 -15.33
N ILE A 193 7.67 -16.05 -15.21
CA ILE A 193 8.59 -16.03 -16.34
C ILE A 193 9.27 -17.39 -16.37
N ASP A 194 8.98 -18.17 -17.41
CA ASP A 194 9.60 -19.47 -17.66
C ASP A 194 10.76 -19.28 -18.64
N VAL A 195 11.98 -19.59 -18.19
CA VAL A 195 13.20 -19.49 -19.01
C VAL A 195 13.74 -20.85 -19.45
N ASN A 196 12.94 -21.92 -19.37
CA ASN A 196 13.32 -23.23 -19.88
C ASN A 196 13.43 -23.20 -21.41
N ALA A 197 14.40 -23.94 -21.96
CA ALA A 197 14.74 -23.87 -23.38
C ALA A 197 13.58 -24.18 -24.34
N GLY A 198 12.60 -25.00 -23.91
CA GLY A 198 11.40 -25.28 -24.68
C GLY A 198 10.44 -24.09 -24.81
N ASN A 199 10.48 -23.15 -23.86
CA ASN A 199 9.66 -21.94 -23.84
C ASN A 199 10.41 -20.70 -24.38
N LEU A 200 11.71 -20.82 -24.65
CA LEU A 200 12.50 -19.77 -25.27
C LEU A 200 12.42 -19.90 -26.79
N GLY A 201 11.80 -18.90 -27.43
CA GLY A 201 11.69 -18.84 -28.88
C GLY A 201 13.04 -18.81 -29.58
N TYR A 202 13.13 -19.47 -30.73
CA TYR A 202 14.30 -19.52 -31.58
C TYR A 202 13.98 -18.95 -32.96
N ASN A 203 14.82 -18.02 -33.45
CA ASN A 203 14.67 -17.48 -34.80
C ASN A 203 15.42 -18.36 -35.82
N ASN A 204 14.67 -19.12 -36.62
CA ASN A 204 15.22 -20.07 -37.56
C ASN A 204 15.55 -19.50 -38.96
N ALA A 205 15.23 -18.24 -39.25
CA ALA A 205 15.24 -17.68 -40.61
C ALA A 205 16.58 -17.82 -41.37
N GLY A 206 17.72 -17.84 -40.66
CA GLY A 206 19.06 -17.98 -41.27
C GLY A 206 19.74 -19.33 -41.06
N SER A 207 19.12 -20.25 -40.31
CA SER A 207 19.81 -21.42 -39.77
C SER A 207 19.62 -22.70 -40.58
N GLY A 208 18.58 -22.77 -41.41
CA GLY A 208 18.27 -23.97 -42.20
C GLY A 208 17.85 -25.19 -41.36
N ILE A 209 17.47 -24.98 -40.09
CA ILE A 209 16.84 -25.96 -39.20
C ILE A 209 15.37 -25.57 -38.99
N ASN A 210 14.48 -26.54 -38.81
CA ASN A 210 13.05 -26.37 -38.62
C ASN A 210 12.68 -26.41 -37.13
N ALA A 211 13.23 -25.47 -36.36
CA ALA A 211 12.98 -25.33 -34.93
C ALA A 211 12.33 -23.98 -34.61
N ASN A 212 11.43 -23.94 -33.63
CA ASN A 212 10.77 -22.73 -33.13
C ASN A 212 11.15 -22.39 -31.69
N SER A 213 11.79 -23.32 -30.97
CA SER A 213 12.35 -23.12 -29.64
C SER A 213 13.83 -23.48 -29.57
N VAL A 214 14.52 -23.01 -28.52
CA VAL A 214 15.93 -23.36 -28.27
C VAL A 214 16.08 -24.87 -28.08
N GLN A 215 15.12 -25.52 -27.42
CA GLN A 215 15.14 -26.98 -27.24
C GLN A 215 15.05 -27.72 -28.58
N GLU A 216 14.07 -27.37 -29.42
CA GLU A 216 13.90 -27.98 -30.75
C GLU A 216 15.15 -27.79 -31.62
N ALA A 217 15.78 -26.61 -31.52
CA ALA A 217 16.99 -26.32 -32.27
C ALA A 217 18.16 -27.23 -31.86
N ILE A 218 18.33 -27.44 -30.56
CA ILE A 218 19.36 -28.35 -30.02
C ILE A 218 19.09 -29.79 -30.45
N ASP A 219 17.84 -30.25 -30.35
CA ASP A 219 17.46 -31.62 -30.70
C ASP A 219 17.64 -31.90 -32.20
N GLU A 220 17.28 -30.95 -33.06
CA GLU A 220 17.48 -31.10 -34.51
C GLU A 220 18.97 -31.11 -34.88
N ILE A 221 19.78 -30.24 -34.27
CA ILE A 221 21.23 -30.22 -34.48
C ILE A 221 21.84 -31.56 -34.04
N PHE A 222 21.45 -32.06 -32.86
CA PHE A 222 21.92 -33.35 -32.37
C PHE A 222 21.57 -34.49 -33.31
N ASN A 223 20.35 -34.50 -33.86
CA ASN A 223 19.93 -35.48 -34.85
C ASN A 223 20.74 -35.37 -36.16
N ARG A 224 21.04 -34.15 -36.63
CA ARG A 224 21.87 -33.92 -37.82
C ARG A 224 23.33 -34.36 -37.61
N ILE A 225 23.89 -34.15 -36.43
CA ILE A 225 25.25 -34.58 -36.11
C ILE A 225 25.31 -36.11 -36.02
N SER A 226 24.40 -36.74 -35.28
CA SER A 226 24.36 -38.20 -35.14
C SER A 226 24.12 -38.94 -36.47
N THR A 227 23.31 -38.35 -37.36
CA THR A 227 23.15 -38.88 -38.72
C THR A 227 24.37 -38.65 -39.61
N ALA A 228 25.10 -37.55 -39.44
CA ALA A 228 26.35 -37.29 -40.16
C ALA A 228 27.51 -38.20 -39.70
N GLU A 229 27.51 -38.67 -38.46
CA GLU A 229 28.54 -39.58 -37.92
C GLU A 229 28.29 -41.06 -38.23
N SER A 230 27.07 -41.44 -38.64
CA SER A 230 26.81 -42.82 -39.09
C SER A 230 27.40 -43.08 -40.47
N THR A 231 28.30 -44.06 -40.57
CA THR A 231 28.82 -44.52 -41.87
C THR A 231 27.71 -45.23 -42.64
N ASN A 232 27.16 -44.56 -43.66
CA ASN A 232 26.17 -45.20 -44.52
C ASN A 232 26.86 -46.26 -45.40
N ILE A 233 26.43 -47.51 -45.26
CA ILE A 233 26.86 -48.65 -46.09
C ILE A 233 25.75 -48.95 -47.08
N VAL A 234 26.11 -49.06 -48.36
CA VAL A 234 25.22 -49.49 -49.44
C VAL A 234 25.69 -50.84 -49.94
N GLU A 235 24.78 -51.80 -50.05
CA GLU A 235 25.00 -53.09 -50.71
C GLU A 235 24.20 -53.08 -52.02
N THR A 236 24.82 -53.45 -53.14
CA THR A 236 24.17 -53.41 -54.46
C THR A 236 24.64 -54.55 -55.37
N GLY A 237 23.68 -55.25 -55.98
CA GLY A 237 23.91 -56.26 -57.02
C GLY A 237 23.64 -55.76 -58.44
N VAL A 238 23.50 -54.44 -58.61
CA VAL A 238 23.21 -53.76 -59.89
C VAL A 238 23.99 -52.46 -59.99
N ASP A 239 23.98 -51.84 -61.18
CA ASP A 239 24.53 -50.50 -61.39
C ASP A 239 23.97 -49.49 -60.37
N TYR A 240 24.87 -48.71 -59.77
CA TYR A 240 24.53 -47.79 -58.69
C TYR A 240 25.25 -46.45 -58.83
N THR A 241 24.53 -45.35 -58.59
CA THR A 241 25.14 -44.01 -58.55
C THR A 241 25.33 -43.59 -57.09
N ALA A 242 26.59 -43.37 -56.69
CA ALA A 242 26.95 -43.04 -55.31
C ALA A 242 26.33 -41.70 -54.86
N ALA A 243 25.58 -41.74 -53.76
CA ALA A 243 24.95 -40.59 -53.14
C ALA A 243 25.87 -39.95 -52.08
N PHE A 244 25.70 -38.65 -51.85
CA PHE A 244 26.55 -37.88 -50.91
C PHE A 244 26.55 -38.42 -49.47
N LYS A 245 25.47 -39.11 -49.08
CA LYS A 245 25.35 -39.76 -47.77
C LYS A 245 26.18 -41.03 -47.65
N ASP A 246 26.51 -41.70 -48.77
CA ASP A 246 27.20 -43.00 -48.76
C ASP A 246 28.64 -42.83 -48.27
N ALA A 247 29.13 -43.80 -47.52
CA ALA A 247 30.52 -43.86 -47.07
C ALA A 247 31.22 -45.11 -47.60
N VAL A 248 30.49 -46.23 -47.61
CA VAL A 248 30.94 -47.52 -48.12
C VAL A 248 29.92 -48.04 -49.12
N ILE A 249 30.38 -48.52 -50.27
CA ILE A 249 29.56 -49.17 -51.28
C ILE A 249 30.16 -50.56 -51.52
N LEU A 250 29.36 -51.57 -51.23
CA LEU A 250 29.65 -52.97 -51.39
C LEU A 250 28.92 -53.45 -52.64
N GLY A 251 29.72 -53.90 -53.60
CA GLY A 251 29.24 -54.35 -54.90
C GLY A 251 29.22 -55.87 -54.98
N ASP A 252 28.06 -56.46 -55.24
CA ASP A 252 27.87 -57.89 -55.51
C ASP A 252 27.75 -58.12 -57.03
N ALA A 253 28.82 -58.59 -57.65
CA ALA A 253 28.84 -58.92 -59.06
C ALA A 253 28.58 -60.42 -59.32
N SER A 254 27.89 -61.13 -58.43
CA SER A 254 27.56 -62.55 -58.59
C SER A 254 26.62 -62.87 -59.75
N ALA A 255 25.79 -61.91 -60.16
CA ALA A 255 24.88 -62.05 -61.28
C ALA A 255 25.43 -61.51 -62.61
N GLY A 256 26.62 -60.90 -62.60
CA GLY A 256 27.23 -60.21 -63.73
C GLY A 256 27.88 -58.89 -63.32
N ASP A 257 28.50 -58.23 -64.28
CA ASP A 257 29.21 -56.97 -64.05
C ASP A 257 28.27 -55.88 -63.54
N ILE A 258 28.78 -55.08 -62.59
CA ILE A 258 28.07 -53.90 -62.08
C ILE A 258 28.95 -52.66 -62.22
N THR A 259 28.32 -51.51 -62.34
CA THR A 259 28.99 -50.22 -62.47
C THR A 259 28.56 -49.28 -61.36
N ILE A 260 29.53 -48.85 -60.56
CA ILE A 260 29.36 -47.81 -59.56
C ILE A 260 29.81 -46.47 -60.14
N ILE A 261 28.86 -45.53 -60.25
CA ILE A 261 29.07 -44.20 -60.80
C ILE A 261 29.34 -43.23 -59.66
N LEU A 262 30.54 -42.64 -59.63
CA LEU A 262 30.89 -41.56 -58.72
C LEU A 262 30.20 -40.26 -59.14
N PRO A 263 29.67 -39.45 -58.20
CA PRO A 263 29.10 -38.16 -58.52
C PRO A 263 30.21 -37.19 -58.99
N GLU A 264 29.81 -36.10 -59.64
CA GLU A 264 30.75 -35.06 -60.05
C GLU A 264 31.53 -34.49 -58.85
N ALA A 265 32.86 -34.52 -58.92
CA ALA A 265 33.71 -33.90 -57.92
C ALA A 265 33.65 -32.37 -58.06
N ASN A 266 33.34 -31.68 -56.96
CA ASN A 266 33.21 -30.22 -56.91
C ASN A 266 33.55 -29.69 -55.51
N ILE A 267 33.61 -28.36 -55.36
CA ILE A 267 34.02 -27.73 -54.09
C ILE A 267 33.18 -28.17 -52.87
N ARG A 268 31.90 -28.55 -53.07
CA ARG A 268 31.00 -28.96 -51.97
C ARG A 268 31.28 -30.37 -51.47
N ASN A 269 31.91 -31.23 -52.29
CA ASN A 269 32.28 -32.59 -51.89
C ASN A 269 33.80 -32.77 -51.72
N LYS A 270 34.58 -31.70 -51.71
CA LYS A 270 36.01 -31.76 -51.41
C LYS A 270 36.24 -32.42 -50.04
N GLY A 271 37.08 -33.44 -50.02
CA GLY A 271 37.37 -34.25 -48.82
C GLY A 271 36.38 -35.40 -48.59
N LYS A 272 35.29 -35.51 -49.37
CA LYS A 272 34.41 -36.68 -49.31
C LYS A 272 35.19 -37.93 -49.70
N LYS A 273 35.11 -38.96 -48.88
CA LYS A 273 35.67 -40.29 -49.12
C LYS A 273 34.54 -41.27 -49.48
N TYR A 274 34.76 -42.10 -50.50
CA TYR A 274 34.02 -43.34 -50.72
C TYR A 274 34.98 -44.53 -50.61
N THR A 275 34.52 -45.57 -49.91
CA THR A 275 35.13 -46.90 -49.95
C THR A 275 34.28 -47.73 -50.89
N ILE A 276 34.83 -48.18 -52.02
CA ILE A 276 34.12 -49.06 -52.94
C ILE A 276 34.81 -50.40 -52.94
N LYS A 277 34.07 -51.47 -52.66
CA LYS A 277 34.61 -52.81 -52.48
C LYS A 277 33.70 -53.84 -53.14
N LYS A 278 34.28 -54.79 -53.86
CA LYS A 278 33.58 -56.01 -54.28
C LYS A 278 33.34 -56.88 -53.06
N GLU A 279 32.12 -57.32 -52.83
CA GLU A 279 31.76 -58.09 -51.62
C GLU A 279 31.56 -59.58 -51.86
N ASP A 280 31.39 -59.99 -53.11
CA ASP A 280 31.24 -61.37 -53.47
C ASP A 280 32.60 -62.10 -53.60
N ASN A 281 32.53 -63.42 -53.70
CA ASN A 281 33.68 -64.31 -53.72
C ASN A 281 34.05 -64.86 -55.11
N ASN A 282 33.41 -64.39 -56.18
CA ASN A 282 33.68 -64.87 -57.54
C ASN A 282 34.66 -63.94 -58.28
N GLU A 283 35.30 -64.47 -59.32
CA GLU A 283 36.19 -63.73 -60.24
C GLU A 283 35.59 -63.55 -61.64
N ASP A 284 34.34 -63.98 -61.84
CA ASP A 284 33.68 -63.96 -63.14
C ASP A 284 32.98 -62.62 -63.41
N GLY A 285 32.47 -61.95 -62.37
CA GLY A 285 31.81 -60.64 -62.46
C GLY A 285 32.70 -59.49 -61.98
N TYR A 286 32.64 -58.37 -62.69
CA TYR A 286 33.47 -57.20 -62.44
C TYR A 286 32.68 -56.11 -61.70
N VAL A 287 33.31 -55.53 -60.68
CA VAL A 287 32.85 -54.24 -60.12
C VAL A 287 33.62 -53.13 -60.81
N ASN A 288 32.93 -52.40 -61.68
CA ASN A 288 33.44 -51.24 -62.38
C ASN A 288 33.15 -49.97 -61.56
N VAL A 289 34.09 -49.02 -61.54
CA VAL A 289 33.92 -47.72 -60.90
C VAL A 289 34.25 -46.63 -61.92
N VAL A 290 33.23 -45.84 -62.25
CA VAL A 290 33.33 -44.78 -63.27
C VAL A 290 33.13 -43.41 -62.67
N GLY A 291 33.85 -42.43 -63.21
CA GLY A 291 33.79 -41.04 -62.77
C GLY A 291 35.01 -40.25 -63.23
N ASN A 292 35.05 -38.96 -62.91
CA ASN A 292 36.21 -38.11 -63.21
C ASN A 292 37.36 -38.38 -62.22
N ILE A 293 38.06 -39.50 -62.41
CA ILE A 293 39.14 -40.00 -61.53
C ILE A 293 40.50 -39.60 -62.12
N ILE A 294 41.39 -39.06 -61.29
CA ILE A 294 42.72 -38.64 -61.72
C ILE A 294 43.54 -39.84 -62.17
N GLY A 295 44.06 -39.78 -63.40
CA GLY A 295 44.99 -40.78 -63.94
C GLY A 295 44.33 -42.06 -64.45
N VAL A 296 43.00 -42.07 -64.58
CA VAL A 296 42.20 -43.20 -65.10
C VAL A 296 41.54 -42.77 -66.41
N SER A 297 41.46 -43.68 -67.39
CA SER A 297 40.76 -43.44 -68.66
C SER A 297 39.24 -43.35 -68.48
N SER A 298 38.51 -43.01 -69.55
CA SER A 298 37.04 -42.92 -69.52
C SER A 298 36.34 -44.22 -69.14
N ASP A 299 37.02 -45.36 -69.29
CA ASP A 299 36.49 -46.70 -69.00
C ASP A 299 36.46 -47.00 -67.49
N GLY A 300 37.06 -46.15 -66.66
CA GLY A 300 37.03 -46.26 -65.21
C GLY A 300 38.00 -47.29 -64.63
N LEU A 301 37.76 -47.65 -63.38
CA LEU A 301 38.47 -48.71 -62.65
C LEU A 301 37.64 -49.99 -62.71
N TYR A 302 38.28 -51.15 -62.62
CA TYR A 302 37.58 -52.43 -62.50
C TYR A 302 38.33 -53.39 -61.59
N THR A 303 37.59 -54.29 -60.95
CA THR A 303 38.16 -55.43 -60.24
C THR A 303 37.27 -56.66 -60.36
N ALA A 304 37.91 -57.79 -60.65
CA ALA A 304 37.32 -59.12 -60.52
C ALA A 304 37.74 -59.81 -59.22
N LEU A 305 38.78 -59.32 -58.53
CA LEU A 305 39.32 -60.01 -57.35
C LEU A 305 38.34 -59.90 -56.16
N PRO A 306 38.00 -61.02 -55.50
CA PRO A 306 37.15 -61.02 -54.32
C PRO A 306 37.63 -60.07 -53.24
N PHE A 307 36.70 -59.36 -52.61
CA PHE A 307 36.98 -58.48 -51.46
C PHE A 307 37.99 -57.35 -51.72
N SER A 308 38.27 -57.03 -52.99
CA SER A 308 39.15 -55.94 -53.38
C SER A 308 38.38 -54.65 -53.67
N GLY A 309 39.09 -53.52 -53.67
CA GLY A 309 38.45 -52.22 -53.85
C GLY A 309 39.38 -51.03 -53.82
N TRP A 310 38.78 -49.85 -53.69
CA TRP A 310 39.48 -48.58 -53.62
C TRP A 310 38.89 -47.67 -52.57
N ASP A 311 39.77 -46.89 -51.97
CA ASP A 311 39.40 -45.66 -51.31
C ASP A 311 39.58 -44.49 -52.28
N LEU A 312 38.51 -43.73 -52.49
CA LEU A 312 38.48 -42.58 -53.37
C LEU A 312 38.15 -41.31 -52.57
N VAL A 313 38.92 -40.25 -52.75
CA VAL A 313 38.70 -38.96 -52.08
C VAL A 313 38.59 -37.85 -53.12
N SER A 314 37.53 -37.04 -53.05
CA SER A 314 37.37 -35.88 -53.93
C SER A 314 38.34 -34.76 -53.53
N ASP A 315 39.07 -34.21 -54.50
CA ASP A 315 39.91 -33.02 -54.29
C ASP A 315 39.17 -31.70 -54.54
N GLY A 316 37.88 -31.79 -54.86
CA GLY A 316 37.01 -30.66 -55.22
C GLY A 316 36.92 -30.40 -56.72
N THR A 317 37.62 -31.17 -57.55
CA THR A 317 37.51 -31.13 -59.02
C THR A 317 37.50 -32.51 -59.66
N ARG A 318 38.22 -33.47 -59.06
CA ARG A 318 38.36 -34.85 -59.51
C ARG A 318 38.46 -35.80 -58.30
N TRP A 319 38.23 -37.08 -58.54
CA TRP A 319 38.42 -38.13 -57.55
C TRP A 319 39.87 -38.63 -57.55
N ARG A 320 40.46 -38.79 -56.36
CA ARG A 320 41.80 -39.34 -56.15
C ARG A 320 41.70 -40.72 -55.55
N ILE A 321 42.42 -41.66 -56.13
CA ILE A 321 42.65 -42.96 -55.50
C ILE A 321 43.67 -42.75 -54.39
N VAL A 322 43.26 -42.98 -53.14
CA VAL A 322 44.15 -42.84 -51.97
C VAL A 322 44.58 -44.19 -51.42
N ASN A 323 43.85 -45.25 -51.73
CA ASN A 323 44.21 -46.62 -51.42
C ASN A 323 43.61 -47.59 -52.45
N LYS A 324 44.30 -48.71 -52.67
CA LYS A 324 43.79 -49.90 -53.37
C LYS A 324 44.10 -51.09 -52.48
N PHE A 325 43.11 -51.94 -52.23
CA PHE A 325 43.23 -53.07 -51.33
C PHE A 325 42.55 -54.31 -51.93
#